data_AF-A0A504YA19-F1
#
_entry.id   AF-A0A504YA19-F1
#
_cell.length_a   1.000
_cell.length_b   1.000
_cell.length_c   1.000
_cell.angle_alpha   90.00
_cell.angle_beta   90.00
_cell.angle_gamma   90.00
#
_symmetry.space_group_name_H-M   'P 1'
#
loop_
_entity.id
_entity.type
_entity.pdbx_description
1 polymer ?
#
loop_
_entity_poly.entity_id
_entity_poly.type
_entity_poly.pdbx_seq_one_letter_code
_entity_poly.pdbx_strand_id
1 'polypeptide(L)'
;MELTGADFTNTFVALGTAVADATDRCSHLCRINLNADHLMHGCCDVEELREAYQPSEMDRQRETLLRFAGVIRHVVERMDDRKVLKPVEKAQRLRLYENMSQDEKRARDRCLWQIWLDRYALRLRMDMDRRHEVSAEQRLELMYATNPQIVLRNYMAEQVIRAAESGDYLPAESLLETLRHPFKVNSHCFDQAQTEFTRPPNWARELRIT
;
A
#
# COMPACT_ATOMS: atom_id res chain seq x y z
N MET A 1 2.55 -4.09 -6.41
CA MET A 1 1.63 -3.58 -5.37
C MET A 1 0.30 -4.30 -5.44
N GLU A 2 -0.48 -4.19 -6.53
CA GLU A 2 -1.77 -4.90 -6.65
C GLU A 2 -1.67 -6.42 -6.44
N LEU A 3 -0.66 -7.08 -7.03
CA LEU A 3 -0.47 -8.54 -6.91
C LEU A 3 -0.01 -8.99 -5.51
N THR A 4 0.71 -8.13 -4.80
CA THR A 4 1.32 -8.44 -3.49
C THR A 4 0.47 -7.94 -2.32
N GLY A 5 -0.54 -7.10 -2.60
CA GLY A 5 -1.32 -6.37 -1.60
C GLY A 5 -0.51 -5.28 -0.89
N ALA A 6 0.65 -4.88 -1.42
CA ALA A 6 1.50 -3.91 -0.74
C ALA A 6 0.91 -2.50 -0.75
N ASP A 7 0.99 -1.83 0.39
CA ASP A 7 0.56 -0.44 0.55
C ASP A 7 1.49 0.53 -0.21
N PHE A 8 0.90 1.48 -0.96
CA PHE A 8 1.66 2.39 -1.81
C PHE A 8 2.62 3.28 -1.00
N THR A 9 2.12 3.97 0.02
CA THR A 9 2.92 4.91 0.84
C THR A 9 4.09 4.18 1.49
N ASN A 10 3.83 3.06 2.14
CA ASN A 10 4.86 2.27 2.82
C ASN A 10 5.86 1.68 1.82
N THR A 11 5.40 1.27 0.64
CA THR A 11 6.27 0.77 -0.43
C THR A 11 7.26 1.85 -0.89
N PHE A 12 6.79 3.08 -1.13
CA PHE A 12 7.67 4.17 -1.57
C PHE A 12 8.68 4.58 -0.50
N VAL A 13 8.30 4.55 0.78
CA VAL A 13 9.22 4.76 1.90
C VAL A 13 10.27 3.65 1.95
N ALA A 14 9.86 2.37 1.90
CA ALA A 14 10.77 1.23 1.85
C ALA A 14 11.72 1.25 0.64
N LEU A 15 11.25 1.75 -0.50
CA LEU A 15 12.10 1.95 -1.69
C LEU A 15 13.17 3.00 -1.44
N GLY A 16 12.84 4.09 -0.75
CA GLY A 16 13.82 5.09 -0.32
C GLY A 16 14.92 4.47 0.54
N THR A 17 14.53 3.68 1.54
CA THR A 17 15.45 2.93 2.40
C THR A 17 16.31 1.96 1.59
N ALA A 18 15.70 1.14 0.72
CA ALA A 18 16.43 0.16 -0.09
C ALA A 18 17.46 0.82 -1.04
N VAL A 19 17.14 2.00 -1.59
CA VAL A 19 18.06 2.78 -2.43
C VAL A 19 19.16 3.42 -1.59
N ALA A 20 18.85 3.95 -0.41
CA ALA A 20 19.83 4.51 0.51
C ALA A 20 20.85 3.45 0.94
N ASP A 21 20.35 2.30 1.38
CA ASP A 21 21.11 1.11 1.73
C ASP A 21 22.04 0.63 0.59
N ALA A 22 21.53 0.61 -0.65
CA ALA A 22 22.33 0.21 -1.81
C ALA A 22 23.39 1.25 -2.19
N THR A 23 23.15 2.52 -1.90
CA THR A 23 24.07 3.63 -2.18
C THR A 23 25.22 3.65 -1.18
N ASP A 24 24.93 3.51 0.11
CA ASP A 24 25.94 3.47 1.19
C ASP A 24 26.94 2.31 1.02
N ARG A 25 26.45 1.17 0.51
CA ARG A 25 27.27 -0.03 0.26
C ARG A 25 28.13 0.03 -1.02
N CYS A 26 27.93 1.00 -1.92
CA CYS A 26 28.59 1.04 -3.22
C CYS A 26 29.21 2.41 -3.53
N SER A 27 30.48 2.59 -3.20
CA SER A 27 31.29 3.74 -3.63
C SER A 27 31.62 3.75 -5.14
N HIS A 28 31.39 2.62 -5.85
CA HIS A 28 31.64 2.47 -7.29
C HIS A 28 30.48 1.78 -8.04
N LEU A 29 29.47 2.57 -8.40
CA LEU A 29 28.62 2.65 -9.62
C LEU A 29 28.20 1.44 -10.49
N CYS A 30 28.60 0.20 -10.24
CA CYS A 30 28.35 -0.88 -11.23
C CYS A 30 27.25 -1.88 -10.87
N ARG A 31 26.80 -1.97 -9.61
CA ARG A 31 25.74 -2.91 -9.21
C ARG A 31 24.91 -2.33 -8.07
N ILE A 32 23.97 -1.43 -8.40
CA ILE A 32 22.83 -1.18 -7.50
C ILE A 32 22.08 -2.50 -7.38
N ASN A 33 22.24 -3.19 -6.26
CA ASN A 33 21.51 -4.41 -5.95
C ASN A 33 20.50 -4.08 -4.85
N LEU A 34 19.24 -3.96 -5.25
CA LEU A 34 18.15 -3.67 -4.32
C LEU A 34 17.61 -4.98 -3.76
N ASN A 35 17.50 -5.05 -2.43
CA ASN A 35 16.95 -6.22 -1.76
C ASN A 35 15.43 -6.09 -1.59
N ALA A 36 14.70 -7.13 -2.00
CA ALA A 36 13.26 -7.24 -1.81
C ALA A 36 12.83 -7.28 -0.33
N ASP A 37 13.71 -7.66 0.60
CA ASP A 37 13.35 -7.85 2.02
C ASP A 37 12.75 -6.59 2.67
N HIS A 38 13.21 -5.38 2.29
CA HIS A 38 12.61 -4.12 2.78
C HIS A 38 11.14 -3.96 2.39
N LEU A 39 10.72 -4.54 1.25
CA LEU A 39 9.36 -4.43 0.73
C LEU A 39 8.45 -5.56 1.22
N MET A 40 9.03 -6.66 1.70
CA MET A 40 8.28 -7.81 2.19
C MET A 40 7.44 -7.49 3.42
N HIS A 41 7.92 -6.58 4.29
CA HIS A 41 7.19 -6.17 5.49
C HIS A 41 5.84 -5.49 5.17
N GLY A 42 5.78 -4.75 4.05
CA GLY A 42 4.59 -4.04 3.61
C GLY A 42 3.58 -4.88 2.83
N CYS A 43 3.86 -6.16 2.56
CA CYS A 43 2.96 -7.03 1.82
C CYS A 43 1.85 -7.60 2.72
N CYS A 44 0.63 -7.71 2.18
CA CYS A 44 -0.48 -8.32 2.90
C CYS A 44 -0.25 -9.81 3.22
N ASP A 45 -1.02 -10.38 4.13
CA ASP A 45 -1.05 -11.84 4.31
C ASP A 45 -2.11 -12.50 3.40
N VAL A 46 -2.01 -13.82 3.22
CA VAL A 46 -2.97 -14.56 2.38
C VAL A 46 -4.38 -14.41 2.91
N GLU A 47 -4.57 -14.43 4.23
CA GLU A 47 -5.87 -14.28 4.87
C GLU A 47 -6.47 -12.88 4.62
N GLU A 48 -5.64 -11.84 4.68
CA GLU A 48 -6.08 -10.46 4.38
C GLU A 48 -6.55 -10.33 2.93
N LEU A 49 -5.85 -10.98 1.98
CA LEU A 49 -6.25 -11.01 0.57
C LEU A 49 -7.54 -11.80 0.37
N ARG A 50 -7.69 -12.94 1.05
CA ARG A 50 -8.94 -13.73 1.01
C ARG A 50 -10.12 -12.89 1.49
N GLU A 51 -9.97 -12.21 2.63
CA GLU A 51 -10.99 -11.33 3.20
C GLU A 51 -11.34 -10.18 2.24
N ALA A 52 -10.33 -9.49 1.68
CA ALA A 52 -10.53 -8.37 0.77
C ALA A 52 -11.26 -8.74 -0.54
N TYR A 53 -11.11 -9.99 -1.00
CA TYR A 53 -11.78 -10.49 -2.20
C TYR A 53 -13.12 -11.19 -1.93
N GLN A 54 -13.54 -11.33 -0.66
CA GLN A 54 -14.88 -11.84 -0.37
C GLN A 54 -15.96 -10.91 -0.97
N PRO A 55 -17.05 -11.47 -1.53
CA PRO A 55 -18.16 -10.67 -2.00
C PRO A 55 -18.79 -9.90 -0.84
N SER A 56 -19.01 -8.61 -1.02
CA SER A 56 -19.74 -7.81 -0.03
C SER A 56 -21.21 -8.22 0.03
N GLU A 57 -21.92 -7.85 1.10
CA GLU A 57 -23.38 -8.06 1.21
C GLU A 57 -24.13 -7.48 0.00
N MET A 58 -23.72 -6.31 -0.50
CA MET A 58 -24.30 -5.73 -1.71
C MET A 58 -24.04 -6.59 -2.95
N ASP A 59 -22.86 -7.22 -3.06
CA ASP A 59 -22.54 -8.15 -4.16
C ASP A 59 -23.41 -9.42 -4.07
N ARG A 60 -23.67 -9.93 -2.86
CA ARG A 60 -24.56 -11.09 -2.63
C ARG A 60 -26.03 -10.78 -2.92
N GLN A 61 -26.52 -9.62 -2.46
CA GLN A 61 -27.87 -9.13 -2.74
C GLN A 61 -28.07 -8.94 -4.25
N ARG A 62 -27.06 -8.40 -4.94
CA ARG A 62 -27.05 -8.28 -6.40
C ARG A 62 -27.08 -9.65 -7.09
N GLU A 63 -26.25 -10.61 -6.68
CA GLU A 63 -26.24 -11.94 -7.27
C GLU A 63 -27.63 -12.60 -7.16
N THR A 64 -28.27 -12.41 -6.00
CA THR A 64 -29.65 -12.85 -5.77
C THR A 64 -30.60 -12.16 -6.75
N LEU A 65 -30.56 -10.83 -6.89
CA LEU A 65 -31.35 -10.08 -7.88
C LEU A 65 -31.13 -10.58 -9.32
N LEU A 66 -29.89 -10.84 -9.73
CA LEU A 66 -29.54 -11.36 -11.06
C LEU A 66 -30.11 -12.75 -11.32
N ARG A 67 -30.23 -13.61 -10.29
CA ARG A 67 -30.86 -14.92 -10.39
C ARG A 67 -32.38 -14.84 -10.64
N PHE A 68 -33.03 -13.75 -10.22
CA PHE A 68 -34.46 -13.51 -10.42
C PHE A 68 -34.78 -12.61 -11.62
N ALA A 69 -33.83 -11.80 -12.10
CA ALA A 69 -34.08 -10.77 -13.09
C ALA A 69 -33.62 -11.17 -14.50
N GLY A 70 -34.47 -11.88 -15.25
CA GLY A 70 -34.31 -12.03 -16.70
C GLY A 70 -34.34 -10.70 -17.49
N VAL A 71 -34.82 -9.61 -16.87
CA VAL A 71 -35.13 -8.33 -17.53
C VAL A 71 -34.21 -7.16 -17.13
N ILE A 72 -33.52 -7.23 -15.98
CA ILE A 72 -32.79 -6.07 -15.39
C ILE A 72 -31.25 -6.18 -15.58
N ARG A 73 -30.79 -7.10 -16.42
CA ARG A 73 -29.34 -7.35 -16.63
C ARG A 73 -28.57 -6.09 -17.05
N HIS A 74 -29.13 -5.29 -17.97
CA HIS A 74 -28.46 -4.09 -18.47
C HIS A 74 -28.32 -2.98 -17.41
N VAL A 75 -29.26 -2.90 -16.45
CA VAL A 75 -29.20 -1.91 -15.36
C VAL A 75 -28.13 -2.33 -14.37
N VAL A 76 -28.10 -3.63 -14.05
CA VAL A 76 -27.12 -4.21 -13.12
C VAL A 76 -25.70 -4.16 -13.69
N GLU A 77 -25.50 -4.32 -15.00
CA GLU A 77 -24.18 -4.19 -15.64
C GLU A 77 -23.64 -2.76 -15.57
N ARG A 78 -24.48 -1.73 -15.79
CA ARG A 78 -24.06 -0.31 -15.70
C ARG A 78 -23.69 0.11 -14.28
N MET A 79 -24.15 -0.61 -13.26
CA MET A 79 -23.73 -0.38 -11.88
C MET A 79 -22.27 -0.82 -11.62
N ASP A 80 -21.71 -1.71 -12.45
CA ASP A 80 -20.33 -2.18 -12.30
C ASP A 80 -19.29 -1.27 -12.95
N ASP A 81 -19.67 -0.39 -13.86
CA ASP A 81 -18.73 0.51 -14.57
C ASP A 81 -17.95 1.42 -13.62
N ARG A 82 -18.48 1.65 -12.41
CA ARG A 82 -17.83 2.47 -11.37
C ARG A 82 -16.91 1.67 -10.44
N LYS A 83 -16.94 0.33 -10.49
CA LYS A 83 -16.12 -0.51 -9.60
C LYS A 83 -14.72 -0.67 -10.18
N VAL A 84 -13.71 -0.44 -9.33
CA VAL A 84 -12.28 -0.64 -9.67
C VAL A 84 -11.99 -2.10 -10.01
N LEU A 85 -12.69 -3.05 -9.37
CA LEU A 85 -12.54 -4.47 -9.65
C LEU A 85 -13.91 -5.12 -9.81
N LYS A 86 -14.11 -5.83 -10.94
CA LYS A 86 -15.41 -6.44 -11.24
C LYS A 86 -15.64 -7.67 -10.35
N PRO A 87 -16.90 -8.02 -10.01
CA PRO A 87 -17.20 -9.18 -9.16
C PRO A 87 -16.59 -10.50 -9.65
N VAL A 88 -16.57 -10.71 -10.98
CA VAL A 88 -15.99 -11.91 -11.59
C VAL A 88 -14.48 -11.99 -11.36
N GLU A 89 -13.77 -10.86 -11.47
CA GLU A 89 -12.32 -10.78 -11.27
C GLU A 89 -11.95 -10.97 -9.79
N LYS A 90 -12.80 -10.49 -8.86
CA LYS A 90 -12.66 -10.78 -7.43
C LYS A 90 -12.75 -12.27 -7.15
N ALA A 91 -13.77 -12.94 -7.71
CA ALA A 91 -13.95 -14.38 -7.52
C ALA A 91 -12.78 -15.19 -8.09
N GLN A 92 -12.22 -14.78 -9.24
CA GLN A 92 -11.02 -15.41 -9.79
C GLN A 92 -9.80 -15.24 -8.86
N ARG A 93 -9.58 -14.04 -8.33
CA ARG A 93 -8.49 -13.79 -7.38
C ARG A 93 -8.67 -14.60 -6.10
N LEU A 94 -9.89 -14.66 -5.56
CA LEU A 94 -10.19 -15.47 -4.37
C LEU A 94 -9.79 -16.93 -4.57
N ARG A 95 -10.16 -17.54 -5.70
CA ARG A 95 -9.77 -18.92 -6.06
C ARG A 95 -8.27 -19.15 -6.12
N LEU A 96 -7.49 -18.16 -6.57
CA LEU A 96 -6.02 -18.25 -6.58
C LEU A 96 -5.44 -18.36 -5.17
N TYR A 97 -6.05 -17.69 -4.20
CA TYR A 97 -5.58 -17.65 -2.82
C TYR A 97 -6.23 -18.69 -1.91
N GLU A 98 -7.36 -19.31 -2.29
CA GLU A 98 -8.09 -20.32 -1.52
C GLU A 98 -7.18 -21.46 -1.02
N ASN A 99 -6.32 -21.99 -1.89
CA ASN A 99 -5.44 -23.13 -1.56
C ASN A 99 -3.97 -22.75 -1.36
N MET A 100 -3.64 -21.45 -1.40
CA MET A 100 -2.26 -20.99 -1.24
C MET A 100 -1.87 -20.93 0.24
N SER A 101 -0.70 -21.45 0.58
CA SER A 101 -0.11 -21.26 1.91
C SER A 101 0.53 -19.89 2.05
N GLN A 102 0.72 -19.44 3.30
CA GLN A 102 1.38 -18.17 3.59
C GLN A 102 2.84 -18.14 3.09
N ASP A 103 3.56 -19.26 3.17
CA ASP A 103 4.95 -19.36 2.73
C ASP A 103 5.07 -19.32 1.21
N GLU A 104 4.19 -20.01 0.48
CA GLU A 104 4.12 -19.93 -0.99
C GLU A 104 3.84 -18.50 -1.45
N LYS A 105 2.95 -17.80 -0.75
CA LYS A 105 2.66 -16.39 -1.04
C LYS A 105 3.87 -15.50 -0.80
N ARG A 106 4.54 -15.63 0.34
CA ARG A 106 5.76 -14.86 0.65
C ARG A 106 6.87 -15.12 -0.38
N ALA A 107 7.07 -16.38 -0.78
CA ALA A 107 8.04 -16.72 -1.82
C ALA A 107 7.69 -16.09 -3.18
N ARG A 108 6.41 -16.16 -3.56
CA ARG A 108 5.89 -15.52 -4.78
C ARG A 108 6.10 -14.01 -4.76
N ASP A 109 5.73 -13.35 -3.66
CA ASP A 109 5.86 -11.90 -3.50
C ASP A 109 7.31 -11.45 -3.55
N ARG A 110 8.22 -12.18 -2.89
CA ARG A 110 9.66 -11.92 -2.97
C ARG A 110 10.16 -11.99 -4.41
N CYS A 111 9.74 -13.02 -5.16
CA CYS A 111 10.10 -13.15 -6.57
C CYS A 111 9.57 -11.98 -7.42
N LEU A 112 8.29 -11.61 -7.24
CA LEU A 112 7.68 -10.49 -7.96
C LEU A 112 8.39 -9.16 -7.66
N TRP A 113 8.71 -8.91 -6.38
CA TRP A 113 9.45 -7.73 -5.97
C TRP A 113 10.87 -7.71 -6.52
N GLN A 114 11.58 -8.84 -6.47
CA GLN A 114 12.93 -8.91 -7.03
C GLN A 114 12.95 -8.61 -8.52
N ILE A 115 12.04 -9.20 -9.30
CA ILE A 115 11.91 -8.93 -10.75
C ILE A 115 11.67 -7.44 -11.01
N TRP A 116 10.80 -6.80 -10.21
CA TRP A 116 10.51 -5.38 -10.35
C TRP A 116 11.72 -4.52 -9.94
N LEU A 117 12.39 -4.86 -8.84
CA LEU A 117 13.57 -4.17 -8.34
C LEU A 117 14.75 -4.25 -9.29
N ASP A 118 14.98 -5.39 -9.94
CA ASP A 118 16.04 -5.54 -10.94
C ASP A 118 15.82 -4.59 -12.12
N ARG A 119 14.56 -4.46 -12.58
CA ARG A 119 14.17 -3.51 -13.64
C ARG A 119 14.32 -2.07 -13.18
N TYR A 120 13.91 -1.78 -11.94
CA TYR A 120 14.04 -0.45 -11.37
C TYR A 120 15.50 -0.05 -11.19
N ALA A 121 16.36 -0.95 -10.71
CA ALA A 121 17.80 -0.74 -10.61
C ALA A 121 18.44 -0.46 -11.98
N LEU A 122 18.07 -1.21 -13.03
CA LEU A 122 18.52 -0.92 -14.39
C LEU A 122 18.10 0.48 -14.85
N ARG A 123 16.83 0.85 -14.59
CA ARG A 123 16.30 2.18 -14.90
C ARG A 123 17.04 3.28 -14.15
N LEU A 124 17.37 3.08 -12.87
CA LEU A 124 18.12 4.02 -12.05
C LEU A 124 19.53 4.23 -12.60
N ARG A 125 20.21 3.16 -13.02
CA ARG A 125 21.54 3.26 -13.65
C ARG A 125 21.51 4.10 -14.91
N MET A 126 20.54 3.85 -15.79
CA MET A 126 20.35 4.67 -17.00
C MET A 126 20.08 6.15 -16.69
N ASP A 127 19.43 6.46 -15.57
CA ASP A 127 19.23 7.84 -15.14
C ASP A 127 20.52 8.49 -14.63
N MET A 128 21.34 7.74 -13.88
CA MET A 128 22.64 8.20 -13.40
C MET A 128 23.58 8.48 -14.58
N ASP A 129 23.61 7.58 -15.56
CA ASP A 129 24.39 7.73 -16.79
C ASP A 129 23.92 8.92 -17.68
N ARG A 130 22.69 9.40 -17.49
CA ARG A 130 22.18 10.58 -18.22
C ARG A 130 22.33 11.87 -17.45
N ARG A 131 22.35 11.80 -16.12
CA ARG A 131 22.36 12.94 -15.20
C ARG A 131 23.48 12.78 -14.17
N HIS A 132 24.71 12.68 -14.65
CA HIS A 132 25.92 12.50 -13.81
C HIS A 132 26.13 13.62 -12.79
N GLU A 133 25.55 14.79 -13.02
CA GLU A 133 25.62 15.95 -12.11
C GLU A 133 24.76 15.76 -10.84
N VAL A 134 23.77 14.87 -10.88
CA VAL A 134 22.88 14.61 -9.74
C VAL A 134 23.46 13.48 -8.91
N SER A 135 23.90 13.79 -7.68
CA SER A 135 24.44 12.79 -6.77
C SER A 135 23.36 11.81 -6.29
N ALA A 136 23.77 10.67 -5.75
CA ALA A 136 22.84 9.70 -5.19
C ALA A 136 22.12 10.27 -3.96
N GLU A 137 22.80 11.09 -3.15
CA GLU A 137 22.25 11.81 -2.00
C GLU A 137 21.15 12.78 -2.43
N GLN A 138 21.40 13.59 -3.46
CA GLN A 138 20.41 14.52 -4.01
C GLN A 138 19.15 13.80 -4.53
N ARG A 139 19.32 12.59 -5.08
CA ARG A 139 18.19 11.76 -5.52
C ARG A 139 17.39 11.24 -4.33
N LEU A 140 18.06 10.81 -3.26
CA LEU A 140 17.39 10.37 -2.03
C LEU A 140 16.64 11.51 -1.37
N GLU A 141 17.25 12.70 -1.28
CA GLU A 141 16.59 13.91 -0.79
C GLU A 141 15.32 14.23 -1.60
N LEU A 142 15.41 14.12 -2.94
CA LEU A 142 14.24 14.30 -3.79
C LEU A 142 13.16 13.24 -3.51
N MET A 143 13.54 11.97 -3.37
CA MET A 143 12.60 10.89 -3.05
C MET A 143 11.88 11.15 -1.71
N TYR A 144 12.61 11.56 -0.66
CA TYR A 144 12.03 11.88 0.64
C TYR A 144 11.17 13.14 0.62
N ALA A 145 11.51 14.12 -0.22
CA ALA A 145 10.73 15.34 -0.38
C ALA A 145 9.42 15.14 -1.16
N THR A 146 9.34 14.12 -2.02
CA THR A 146 8.14 13.84 -2.84
C THR A 146 7.26 12.73 -2.28
N ASN A 147 7.83 11.78 -1.54
CA ASN A 147 7.09 10.64 -1.00
C ASN A 147 6.68 10.94 0.45
N PRO A 148 5.37 11.14 0.72
CA PRO A 148 4.94 11.41 2.08
C PRO A 148 5.17 10.17 2.95
N GLN A 149 5.64 10.39 4.17
CA GLN A 149 5.77 9.35 5.19
C GLN A 149 4.42 9.03 5.82
N ILE A 150 3.53 10.01 5.87
CA ILE A 150 2.18 9.87 6.43
C ILE A 150 1.13 10.36 5.43
N VAL A 151 0.03 9.62 5.35
CA VAL A 151 -1.18 10.01 4.64
C VAL A 151 -2.35 9.85 5.60
N LEU A 152 -3.36 10.71 5.49
CA LEU A 152 -4.57 10.60 6.31
C LEU A 152 -5.35 9.35 5.89
N ARG A 153 -5.20 8.27 6.66
CA ARG A 153 -5.94 7.02 6.46
C ARG A 153 -7.26 7.09 7.25
N ASN A 154 -8.30 6.43 6.74
CA ASN A 154 -9.63 6.44 7.36
C ASN A 154 -9.61 6.03 8.84
N TYR A 155 -8.79 5.04 9.20
CA TYR A 155 -8.68 4.61 10.59
C TYR A 155 -8.06 5.67 11.50
N MET A 156 -7.13 6.48 10.98
CA MET A 156 -6.52 7.58 11.75
C MET A 156 -7.58 8.64 12.02
N ALA A 157 -8.39 8.98 11.00
CA ALA A 157 -9.51 9.88 11.17
C ALA A 157 -10.52 9.35 12.19
N GLU A 158 -10.92 8.08 12.09
CA GLU A 158 -11.85 7.45 13.03
C GLU A 158 -11.32 7.43 14.47
N GLN A 159 -10.02 7.13 14.68
CA GLN A 159 -9.41 7.17 16.02
C GLN A 159 -9.53 8.56 16.65
N VAL A 160 -9.23 9.59 15.87
CA VAL A 160 -9.32 10.98 16.31
C VAL A 160 -10.77 11.40 16.57
N ILE A 161 -11.71 10.98 15.73
CA ILE A 161 -13.14 11.26 15.92
C ILE A 161 -13.63 10.65 17.25
N ARG A 162 -13.31 9.38 17.52
CA ARG A 162 -13.71 8.71 18.77
C ARG A 162 -13.11 9.38 20.01
N ALA A 163 -11.86 9.83 19.93
CA ALA A 163 -11.23 10.59 21.02
C ALA A 163 -11.96 11.92 21.26
N ALA A 164 -12.25 12.66 20.19
CA ALA A 164 -12.97 13.93 20.27
C ALA A 164 -14.40 13.77 20.82
N GLU A 165 -15.11 12.68 20.47
CA GLU A 165 -16.42 12.34 21.03
C GLU A 165 -16.37 12.09 22.54
N SER A 166 -15.23 11.60 23.05
CA SER A 166 -14.99 11.45 24.49
C SER A 166 -14.50 12.75 25.17
N GLY A 167 -14.37 13.84 24.41
CA GLY A 167 -13.93 15.15 24.90
C GLY A 167 -12.42 15.39 24.82
N ASP A 168 -11.62 14.45 24.29
CA ASP A 168 -10.18 14.60 24.11
C ASP A 168 -9.83 15.00 22.67
N TYR A 169 -9.39 16.24 22.50
CA TYR A 169 -9.01 16.80 21.19
C TYR A 169 -7.49 16.76 20.93
N LEU A 170 -6.67 16.37 21.91
CA LEU A 170 -5.21 16.31 21.75
C LEU A 170 -4.79 15.39 20.59
N PRO A 171 -5.42 14.22 20.38
CA PRO A 171 -5.14 13.38 19.21
C PRO A 171 -5.40 14.10 17.88
N ALA A 172 -6.45 14.92 17.80
CA ALA A 172 -6.79 15.67 16.59
C ALA A 172 -5.71 16.71 16.24
N GLU A 173 -5.28 17.47 17.25
CA GLU A 173 -4.25 18.49 17.11
C GLU A 173 -2.90 17.87 16.70
N SER A 174 -2.52 16.76 17.33
CA SER A 174 -1.28 16.04 17.01
C SER A 174 -1.31 15.44 15.59
N LEU A 175 -2.42 14.86 15.16
CA LEU A 175 -2.57 14.36 13.79
C LEU A 175 -2.49 15.50 12.76
N LEU A 176 -3.17 16.63 13.03
CA LEU A 176 -3.14 17.80 12.16
C LEU A 176 -1.72 18.35 12.02
N GLU A 177 -0.98 18.48 13.11
CA GLU A 177 0.40 18.98 13.08
C GLU A 177 1.33 18.04 12.32
N THR A 178 1.15 16.73 12.49
CA THR A 178 1.91 15.72 11.72
C THR A 178 1.61 15.84 10.21
N LEU A 179 0.35 16.00 9.83
CA LEU A 179 -0.09 16.13 8.44
C LEU A 179 0.31 17.46 7.78
N ARG A 180 0.63 18.51 8.55
CA ARG A 180 1.22 19.74 8.00
C ARG A 180 2.63 19.54 7.44
N HIS A 181 3.31 18.50 7.89
CA HIS A 181 4.68 18.19 7.49
C HIS A 181 4.83 16.73 7.07
N PRO A 182 4.09 16.26 6.03
CA PRO A 182 3.93 14.84 5.75
C PRO A 182 5.19 14.18 5.15
N PHE A 183 6.16 14.99 4.68
CA PHE A 183 7.42 14.53 4.08
C PHE A 183 8.58 14.48 5.07
N LYS A 184 8.44 15.12 6.24
CA LYS A 184 9.51 15.18 7.25
C LYS A 184 9.43 13.98 8.18
N VAL A 185 10.60 13.44 8.55
CA VAL A 185 10.72 12.47 9.65
C VAL A 185 10.51 13.25 10.94
N ASN A 186 9.25 13.40 11.38
CA ASN A 186 8.95 14.17 12.58
C ASN A 186 9.05 13.27 13.82
N SER A 187 9.94 13.61 14.75
CA SER A 187 10.05 12.99 16.08
C SER A 187 8.81 13.19 16.97
N HIS A 188 7.90 14.10 16.58
CA HIS A 188 6.61 14.39 17.22
C HIS A 188 5.42 13.69 16.57
N CYS A 189 5.65 12.66 15.74
CA CYS A 189 4.58 11.98 15.03
C CYS A 189 3.48 11.48 15.99
N PHE A 190 2.23 11.69 15.59
CA PHE A 190 1.05 11.04 16.14
C PHE A 190 1.34 9.54 16.24
N ASP A 191 1.68 9.10 17.46
CA ASP A 191 2.19 7.77 17.78
C ASP A 191 3.54 7.44 17.09
N GLN A 192 4.66 7.48 17.82
CA GLN A 192 6.00 7.16 17.28
C GLN A 192 6.06 5.73 16.69
N ALA A 193 5.19 4.83 17.17
CA ALA A 193 5.00 3.49 16.62
C ALA A 193 4.29 3.46 15.26
N GLN A 194 3.76 4.58 14.76
CA GLN A 194 3.03 4.71 13.48
C GLN A 194 3.86 5.26 12.32
N THR A 195 5.12 5.65 12.57
CA THR A 195 6.03 6.20 11.55
C THR A 195 6.65 5.14 10.64
N GLU A 196 6.65 3.87 11.07
CA GLU A 196 7.24 2.76 10.33
C GLU A 196 6.21 1.66 10.09
N PHE A 197 5.70 1.58 8.86
CA PHE A 197 4.99 0.40 8.35
C PHE A 197 3.74 -0.05 9.13
N THR A 198 3.12 0.83 9.90
CA THR A 198 2.07 0.40 10.82
C THR A 198 0.83 0.02 10.04
N ARG A 199 0.54 -1.27 10.06
CA ARG A 199 -0.64 -1.81 9.41
C ARG A 199 -1.89 -1.20 10.06
N PRO A 200 -2.94 -0.91 9.28
CA PRO A 200 -4.20 -0.50 9.85
C PRO A 200 -4.67 -1.55 10.85
N PRO A 201 -5.24 -1.15 12.00
CA PRO A 201 -5.75 -2.10 12.98
C PRO A 201 -6.90 -2.91 12.39
N ASN A 202 -7.13 -4.14 12.88
CA ASN A 202 -8.11 -5.05 12.28
C ASN A 202 -9.52 -4.45 12.15
N TRP A 203 -9.97 -3.68 13.15
CA TRP A 203 -11.28 -3.02 13.13
C TRP A 203 -11.42 -1.99 11.99
N ALA A 204 -10.31 -1.46 11.47
CA ALA A 204 -10.33 -0.48 10.38
C ALA A 204 -10.85 -1.09 9.07
N ARG A 205 -10.80 -2.41 8.91
CA ARG A 205 -11.29 -3.12 7.72
C ARG A 205 -12.80 -2.97 7.53
N GLU A 206 -13.52 -2.69 8.61
CA GLU A 206 -14.98 -2.49 8.59
C GLU A 206 -15.38 -1.05 8.24
N LEU A 207 -14.44 -0.10 8.27
CA LEU A 207 -14.73 1.29 7.95
C LEU A 207 -15.12 1.45 6.48
N ARG A 208 -16.30 2.02 6.24
CA ARG A 208 -16.77 2.37 4.91
C ARG A 208 -17.06 3.86 4.86
N ILE A 209 -16.47 4.54 3.90
CA ILE A 209 -16.94 5.87 3.49
C ILE A 209 -18.15 5.60 2.60
N THR A 210 -19.34 5.98 3.09
CA THR A 210 -20.61 5.88 2.35
C THR A 210 -20.72 6.96 1.29
#